data_AF-A0A7C4PLG3-F1
#
_entry.id   AF-A0A7C4PLG3-F1
#
_cell.length_a   1.000
_cell.length_b   1.000
_cell.length_c   1.000
_cell.angle_alpha   90.00
_cell.angle_beta   90.00
_cell.angle_gamma   90.00
#
_symmetry.space_group_name_H-M   'P 1'
#
loop_
_entity.id
_entity.type
_entity.pdbx_description
1 polymer ?
#
loop_
_entity_poly.entity_id
_entity_poly.type
_entity_poly.pdbx_seq_one_letter_code
_entity_poly.pdbx_strand_id
1 'polypeptide(L)'
;MKKSLNRRDFMKIAGLTGLGIAAVACQPAQKTEAPTEAPKPTNTVPAIQAQEASPTPVPTLAEAKYKQAPMLDSMDLPPVEERISANPLVTKPRESIGKYGGTLRTVTWWPEAGNIQLYISEPPIKWKEDLTGYEPALAEAYEWSDDGLTFTMHLRKGVRWSDGEPYTTEDWKFWWEDMAKNEDVKWNTVPGYMRKKDGSPIDIEFPDEYTMVWKSDQPLWIAPYYLAQGFWEFASPKMKPAHYLKKFHPKYDSTKKYEDLEKVDKYYMNPDFPTVLSYHCVEVSQDGKRYKWGRNPYYYRVDTEGNQLPYIDYIDIEIVEDEQARILAITSGKYDISFRGGGSPNDLPFFDENADKAGYRLLEGWMNGAGA
;
A
#
# COMPACT_ATOMS: atom_id res chain seq x y z
N MET A 1 -22.77 -13.56 52.67
CA MET A 1 -21.46 -14.13 53.06
C MET A 1 -20.72 -14.56 51.81
N LYS A 2 -19.73 -13.78 51.35
CA LYS A 2 -18.80 -14.16 50.27
C LYS A 2 -17.77 -15.15 50.84
N LYS A 3 -17.67 -16.37 50.31
CA LYS A 3 -16.52 -17.25 50.53
C LYS A 3 -15.62 -17.16 49.30
N SER A 4 -14.41 -16.65 49.48
CA SER A 4 -13.37 -16.60 48.45
C SER A 4 -12.75 -17.99 48.25
N LEU A 5 -12.79 -18.51 47.02
CA LEU A 5 -11.98 -19.64 46.59
C LEU A 5 -10.51 -19.24 46.57
N ASN A 6 -9.63 -20.01 47.22
CA ASN A 6 -8.20 -19.75 47.23
C ASN A 6 -7.47 -20.67 46.23
N ARG A 7 -6.25 -20.27 45.83
CA ARG A 7 -5.41 -20.92 44.80
C ARG A 7 -5.16 -22.42 44.99
N ARG A 8 -5.37 -22.99 46.19
CA ARG A 8 -5.22 -24.44 46.42
C ARG A 8 -6.42 -25.26 45.96
N ASP A 9 -7.60 -24.66 45.84
CA ASP A 9 -8.81 -25.38 45.40
C ASP A 9 -8.90 -25.44 43.87
N PHE A 10 -8.35 -24.46 43.16
CA PHE A 10 -8.23 -24.46 41.70
C PHE A 10 -7.28 -25.55 41.19
N MET A 11 -6.16 -25.79 41.90
CA MET A 11 -5.16 -26.79 41.51
C MET A 11 -5.59 -28.25 41.75
N LYS A 12 -6.63 -28.49 42.56
CA LYS A 12 -7.18 -29.84 42.80
C LYS A 12 -8.18 -30.27 41.73
N ILE A 13 -8.80 -29.31 41.01
CA ILE A 13 -9.77 -29.59 39.94
C ILE A 13 -9.05 -29.81 38.60
N ALA A 14 -7.87 -29.22 38.39
CA ALA A 14 -7.08 -29.41 37.17
C ALA A 14 -6.26 -30.72 37.13
N GLY A 15 -6.17 -31.47 38.24
CA GLY A 15 -5.34 -32.66 38.37
C GLY A 15 -6.04 -34.01 38.16
N LEU A 16 -7.33 -34.03 37.78
CA LEU A 16 -8.16 -35.25 37.73
C LEU A 16 -8.78 -35.55 36.34
N THR A 17 -8.13 -35.11 35.26
CA THR A 17 -8.40 -35.58 33.88
C THR A 17 -7.13 -36.12 33.22
N GLY A 18 -6.39 -36.94 33.97
CA GLY A 18 -5.29 -37.73 33.44
C GLY A 18 -5.34 -39.14 34.01
N LEU A 19 -5.47 -40.13 33.11
CA LEU A 19 -5.30 -41.58 33.28
C LEU A 19 -6.53 -42.42 33.67
N GLY A 20 -6.93 -43.29 32.72
CA GLY A 20 -7.85 -44.41 32.86
C GLY A 20 -8.90 -44.36 31.74
N ILE A 21 -8.76 -45.06 30.61
CA ILE A 21 -8.75 -46.52 30.50
C ILE A 21 -7.87 -46.94 29.32
N ALA A 22 -6.89 -47.80 29.62
CA ALA A 22 -6.29 -48.72 28.67
C ALA A 22 -6.97 -50.09 28.81
N ALA A 23 -7.00 -50.84 27.70
CA ALA A 23 -7.36 -52.25 27.53
C ALA A 23 -8.78 -52.56 27.02
N VAL A 24 -8.94 -52.51 25.69
CA VAL A 24 -9.72 -53.54 24.96
C VAL A 24 -8.90 -54.02 23.76
N ALA A 25 -8.50 -55.30 23.87
CA ALA A 25 -8.29 -56.31 22.83
C ALA A 25 -7.21 -56.13 21.74
N CYS A 26 -6.24 -57.05 21.79
CA CYS A 26 -5.37 -57.46 20.69
C CYS A 26 -6.17 -57.74 19.40
N GLN A 27 -5.89 -56.97 18.35
CA GLN A 27 -6.06 -57.39 16.95
C GLN A 27 -4.69 -57.32 16.26
N PRO A 28 -4.36 -58.27 15.37
CA PRO A 28 -3.11 -58.21 14.61
C PRO A 28 -3.12 -56.96 13.72
N ALA A 29 -1.99 -56.25 13.71
CA ALA A 29 -1.81 -55.00 12.98
C ALA A 29 -2.25 -55.15 11.51
N GLN A 30 -3.25 -54.36 11.13
CA GLN A 30 -3.61 -54.16 9.74
C GLN A 30 -2.39 -53.55 9.04
N LYS A 31 -1.88 -54.23 8.01
CA LYS A 31 -0.79 -53.70 7.17
C LYS A 31 -1.23 -52.35 6.63
N THR A 32 -0.66 -51.27 7.16
CA THR A 32 -0.71 -49.96 6.53
C THR A 32 0.01 -50.09 5.20
N GLU A 33 -0.73 -50.01 4.10
CA GLU A 33 -0.13 -49.86 2.78
C GLU A 33 0.77 -48.62 2.79
N ALA A 34 1.92 -48.74 2.15
CA ALA A 34 2.85 -47.63 1.98
C ALA A 34 2.11 -46.43 1.35
N PRO A 35 2.50 -45.18 1.67
CA PRO A 35 1.88 -44.02 1.05
C PRO A 35 2.00 -44.16 -0.47
N THR A 36 0.87 -44.21 -1.16
CA THR A 36 0.81 -44.13 -2.61
C THR A 36 1.51 -42.86 -3.02
N GLU A 37 2.55 -42.97 -3.85
CA GLU A 37 3.32 -41.85 -4.37
C GLU A 37 2.33 -40.82 -4.95
N ALA A 38 2.33 -39.61 -4.39
CA ALA A 38 1.48 -38.54 -4.88
C ALA A 38 1.78 -38.36 -6.38
N PRO A 39 0.75 -38.24 -7.25
CA PRO A 39 0.99 -38.03 -8.67
C PRO A 39 1.88 -36.81 -8.83
N LYS A 40 3.04 -36.99 -9.49
CA LYS A 40 3.93 -35.87 -9.84
C LYS A 40 3.07 -34.82 -10.53
N PRO A 41 3.10 -33.55 -10.09
CA PRO A 41 2.31 -32.51 -10.73
C PRO A 41 2.75 -32.43 -12.19
N THR A 42 1.90 -32.96 -13.07
CA THR A 42 2.09 -32.89 -14.52
C THR A 42 1.37 -31.64 -14.98
N ASN A 43 1.74 -30.51 -14.40
CA ASN A 43 1.36 -29.20 -14.86
C ASN A 43 2.66 -28.53 -15.30
N THR A 44 3.02 -28.73 -16.57
CA THR A 44 3.72 -27.69 -17.31
C THR A 44 2.79 -26.48 -17.35
N VAL A 45 2.79 -25.70 -16.27
CA VAL A 45 2.39 -24.30 -16.35
C VAL A 45 3.39 -23.69 -17.35
N PRO A 46 2.93 -23.06 -18.45
CA PRO A 46 3.84 -22.31 -19.30
C PRO A 46 4.67 -21.41 -18.41
N ALA A 47 5.99 -21.42 -18.58
CA ALA A 47 6.85 -20.48 -17.88
C ALA A 47 6.24 -19.08 -18.07
N ILE A 48 5.95 -18.38 -16.97
CA ILE A 48 5.63 -16.96 -17.04
C ILE A 48 6.86 -16.32 -17.66
N GLN A 49 6.80 -16.03 -18.95
CA GLN A 49 7.82 -15.23 -19.59
C GLN A 49 7.70 -13.85 -18.94
N ALA A 50 8.72 -13.48 -18.17
CA ALA A 50 8.90 -12.12 -17.71
C ALA A 50 8.96 -11.25 -18.97
N GLN A 51 7.84 -10.64 -19.31
CA GLN A 51 7.78 -9.71 -20.43
C GLN A 51 8.45 -8.43 -19.92
N GLU A 52 9.54 -8.04 -20.56
CA GLU A 52 10.08 -6.69 -20.40
C GLU A 52 8.94 -5.70 -20.60
N ALA A 53 8.70 -4.86 -19.59
CA ALA A 53 7.70 -3.82 -19.72
C ALA A 53 8.24 -2.79 -20.71
N SER A 54 7.82 -2.91 -21.97
CA SER A 54 8.01 -1.84 -22.94
C SER A 54 7.27 -0.60 -22.43
N PRO A 55 7.86 0.61 -22.54
CA PRO A 55 7.21 1.83 -22.10
C PRO A 55 5.82 1.92 -22.74
N THR A 56 4.81 2.18 -21.91
CA THR A 56 3.45 2.43 -22.39
C THR A 56 3.52 3.47 -23.50
N PRO A 57 3.02 3.21 -24.73
CA PRO A 57 3.04 4.20 -25.79
C PRO A 57 2.30 5.43 -25.30
N VAL A 58 3.06 6.49 -25.07
CA VAL A 58 2.57 7.79 -24.62
C VAL A 58 1.76 8.36 -25.79
N PRO A 59 0.44 8.61 -25.64
CA PRO A 59 -0.22 9.53 -26.55
C PRO A 59 0.57 10.83 -26.47
N THR A 60 1.13 11.28 -27.57
CA THR A 60 1.94 12.49 -27.61
C THR A 60 1.04 13.66 -27.24
N LEU A 61 0.96 13.99 -25.95
CA LEU A 61 0.18 15.11 -25.39
C LEU A 61 0.84 16.46 -25.70
N ALA A 62 1.67 16.54 -26.75
CA ALA A 62 2.38 17.74 -27.16
C ALA A 62 1.46 18.91 -27.54
N GLU A 63 0.14 18.71 -27.56
CA GLU A 63 -0.86 19.75 -27.83
C GLU A 63 -1.96 19.88 -26.76
N ALA A 64 -1.97 19.07 -25.70
CA ALA A 64 -3.02 19.16 -24.68
C ALA A 64 -2.66 20.20 -23.62
N LYS A 65 -3.46 21.26 -23.52
CA LYS A 65 -3.48 22.10 -22.31
C LYS A 65 -3.96 21.24 -21.14
N TYR A 66 -3.11 21.00 -20.17
CA TYR A 66 -3.51 20.32 -18.96
C TYR A 66 -4.55 21.16 -18.22
N LYS A 67 -5.49 20.49 -17.58
CA LYS A 67 -6.53 21.11 -16.76
C LYS A 67 -6.29 20.76 -15.31
N GLN A 68 -6.68 21.66 -14.41
CA GLN A 68 -6.58 21.47 -12.96
C GLN A 68 -7.95 21.62 -12.30
N ALA A 69 -8.07 21.11 -11.08
CA ALA A 69 -9.29 21.30 -10.32
C ALA A 69 -9.47 22.77 -9.90
N PRO A 70 -10.70 23.32 -9.92
CA PRO A 70 -10.95 24.73 -9.59
C PRO A 70 -10.44 25.16 -8.21
N MET A 71 -10.39 24.25 -7.23
CA MET A 71 -9.86 24.58 -5.90
C MET A 71 -8.37 24.97 -5.91
N LEU A 72 -7.61 24.55 -6.94
CA LEU A 72 -6.20 24.87 -7.08
C LEU A 72 -5.98 26.29 -7.62
N ASP A 73 -6.98 26.87 -8.29
CA ASP A 73 -6.91 28.25 -8.81
C ASP A 73 -6.78 29.30 -7.70
N SER A 74 -7.21 28.96 -6.48
CA SER A 74 -7.10 29.82 -5.31
C SER A 74 -5.81 29.65 -4.50
N MET A 75 -4.94 28.71 -4.89
CA MET A 75 -3.68 28.44 -4.21
C MET A 75 -2.52 29.15 -4.89
N ASP A 76 -1.50 29.52 -4.11
CA ASP A 76 -0.24 30.05 -4.65
C ASP A 76 0.62 28.89 -5.17
N LEU A 77 0.30 28.45 -6.40
CA LEU A 77 0.93 27.31 -7.05
C LEU A 77 1.45 27.71 -8.44
N PRO A 78 2.53 27.08 -8.91
CA PRO A 78 2.91 27.16 -10.32
C PRO A 78 1.78 26.67 -11.25
N PRO A 79 1.77 27.11 -12.52
CA PRO A 79 0.87 26.56 -13.53
C PRO A 79 0.91 25.04 -13.60
N VAL A 80 -0.21 24.41 -13.98
CA VAL A 80 -0.32 22.96 -14.03
C VAL A 80 0.73 22.31 -14.92
N GLU A 81 1.16 22.98 -15.98
CA GLU A 81 2.21 22.55 -16.90
C GLU A 81 3.60 22.46 -16.24
N GLU A 82 3.85 23.24 -15.18
CA GLU A 82 5.11 23.21 -14.43
C GLU A 82 5.05 22.21 -13.26
N ARG A 83 3.85 21.86 -12.81
CA ARG A 83 3.61 20.91 -11.71
C ARG A 83 3.56 19.47 -12.18
N ILE A 84 3.01 19.22 -13.36
CA ILE A 84 2.92 17.88 -13.94
C ILE A 84 4.27 17.48 -14.53
N SER A 85 4.64 16.20 -14.35
CA SER A 85 5.83 15.60 -14.97
C SER A 85 5.83 15.81 -16.50
N ALA A 86 7.02 15.95 -17.10
CA ALA A 86 7.17 16.04 -18.56
C ALA A 86 6.58 14.83 -19.32
N ASN A 87 6.43 13.69 -18.66
CA ASN A 87 5.80 12.49 -19.21
C ASN A 87 4.76 11.96 -18.21
N PRO A 88 3.58 12.58 -18.07
CA PRO A 88 2.62 12.16 -17.07
C PRO A 88 2.01 10.80 -17.44
N LEU A 89 1.67 10.02 -16.43
CA LEU A 89 0.98 8.76 -16.66
C LEU A 89 -0.49 9.02 -17.01
N VAL A 90 -0.86 8.71 -18.25
CA VAL A 90 -2.22 8.82 -18.76
C VAL A 90 -3.07 7.68 -18.22
N THR A 91 -4.20 8.02 -17.61
CA THR A 91 -5.12 7.10 -16.97
C THR A 91 -6.42 7.06 -17.76
N LYS A 92 -6.79 5.89 -18.27
CA LYS A 92 -8.10 5.69 -18.90
C LYS A 92 -9.18 5.63 -17.80
N PRO A 93 -10.18 6.52 -17.80
CA PRO A 93 -11.27 6.41 -16.83
C PRO A 93 -12.09 5.13 -17.07
N ARG A 94 -12.54 4.50 -15.97
CA ARG A 94 -13.27 3.23 -16.03
C ARG A 94 -14.66 3.37 -16.66
N GLU A 95 -15.37 4.45 -16.34
CA GLU A 95 -16.72 4.70 -16.85
C GLU A 95 -16.74 5.88 -17.84
N SER A 96 -16.29 7.05 -17.40
CA SER A 96 -16.27 8.28 -18.20
C SER A 96 -15.30 9.30 -17.61
N ILE A 97 -15.04 10.38 -18.34
CA ILE A 97 -14.30 11.54 -17.82
C ILE A 97 -15.03 12.08 -16.58
N GLY A 98 -14.28 12.24 -15.50
CA GLY A 98 -14.80 12.68 -14.21
C GLY A 98 -15.03 14.19 -14.14
N LYS A 99 -15.65 14.61 -13.05
CA LYS A 99 -15.86 16.04 -12.73
C LYS A 99 -15.07 16.39 -11.48
N TYR A 100 -14.38 17.52 -11.52
CA TYR A 100 -13.67 18.02 -10.35
C TYR A 100 -14.60 18.41 -9.22
N GLY A 101 -14.14 18.20 -8.00
CA GLY A 101 -14.78 18.72 -6.81
C GLY A 101 -15.29 17.66 -5.84
N GLY A 102 -15.73 18.15 -4.70
CA GLY A 102 -16.43 17.36 -3.69
C GLY A 102 -15.49 16.65 -2.71
N THR A 103 -16.13 15.97 -1.76
CA THR A 103 -15.47 15.25 -0.68
C THR A 103 -15.98 13.83 -0.66
N LEU A 104 -15.07 12.86 -0.75
CA LEU A 104 -15.35 11.45 -0.55
C LEU A 104 -15.35 11.16 0.95
N ARG A 105 -16.51 10.84 1.51
CA ARG A 105 -16.69 10.47 2.91
C ARG A 105 -16.53 8.97 3.06
N THR A 106 -15.68 8.55 3.98
CA THR A 106 -15.41 7.15 4.27
C THR A 106 -15.23 6.93 5.77
N VAL A 107 -15.29 5.67 6.19
CA VAL A 107 -15.15 5.27 7.58
C VAL A 107 -14.19 4.09 7.70
N THR A 108 -13.45 4.03 8.80
CA THR A 108 -12.57 2.93 9.17
C THR A 108 -12.58 2.71 10.68
N TRP A 109 -12.28 1.49 11.13
CA TRP A 109 -11.98 1.21 12.54
C TRP A 109 -10.47 1.11 12.79
N TRP A 110 -9.67 1.16 11.72
CA TRP A 110 -8.22 1.02 11.80
C TRP A 110 -7.63 2.42 12.01
N PRO A 111 -7.02 2.74 13.17
CA PRO A 111 -6.56 4.11 13.46
C PRO A 111 -5.57 4.65 12.43
N GLU A 112 -4.75 3.79 11.82
CA GLU A 112 -3.84 4.20 10.76
C GLU A 112 -4.54 4.45 9.41
N ALA A 113 -5.84 4.18 9.28
CA ALA A 113 -6.58 4.23 8.02
C ALA A 113 -6.00 3.33 6.92
N GLY A 114 -5.42 2.18 7.29
CA GLY A 114 -4.72 1.30 6.34
C GLY A 114 -5.57 0.78 5.19
N ASN A 115 -6.88 0.57 5.40
CA ASN A 115 -7.79 0.23 4.30
C ASN A 115 -7.99 1.39 3.31
N ILE A 116 -7.89 2.64 3.75
CA ILE A 116 -7.97 3.82 2.88
C ILE A 116 -6.64 3.99 2.14
N GLN A 117 -5.52 3.80 2.84
CA GLN A 117 -4.18 3.81 2.26
C GLN A 117 -4.04 2.79 1.11
N LEU A 118 -4.70 1.63 1.20
CA LEU A 118 -4.63 0.59 0.17
C LEU A 118 -5.07 1.05 -1.22
N TYR A 119 -6.12 1.86 -1.33
CA TYR A 119 -6.65 2.27 -2.65
C TYR A 119 -6.26 3.70 -3.07
N ILE A 120 -5.51 4.43 -2.24
CA ILE A 120 -4.81 5.66 -2.65
C ILE A 120 -3.32 5.42 -2.95
N SER A 121 -2.81 4.24 -2.62
CA SER A 121 -1.41 3.89 -2.80
C SER A 121 -1.11 3.64 -4.27
N GLU A 122 -0.03 4.24 -4.74
CA GLU A 122 0.37 4.25 -6.15
C GLU A 122 1.85 3.87 -6.21
N PRO A 123 2.16 2.57 -6.31
CA PRO A 123 3.53 2.08 -6.29
C PRO A 123 4.32 2.40 -7.58
N PRO A 124 5.65 2.18 -7.60
CA PRO A 124 6.49 2.28 -8.81
C PRO A 124 6.04 1.37 -9.95
N ILE A 125 5.62 0.17 -9.61
CA ILE A 125 5.08 -0.85 -10.50
C ILE A 125 3.74 -1.24 -9.92
N LYS A 126 2.72 -1.47 -10.73
CA LYS A 126 1.39 -1.90 -10.28
C LYS A 126 0.91 -3.11 -11.06
N TRP A 127 -0.15 -3.75 -10.58
CA TRP A 127 -0.84 -4.77 -11.35
C TRP A 127 -1.58 -4.13 -12.52
N LYS A 128 -1.63 -4.84 -13.64
CA LYS A 128 -2.57 -4.53 -14.71
C LYS A 128 -3.99 -4.72 -14.19
N GLU A 129 -4.93 -3.92 -14.68
CA GLU A 129 -6.34 -4.00 -14.28
C GLU A 129 -6.95 -5.40 -14.53
N ASP A 130 -6.47 -6.12 -15.54
CA ASP A 130 -6.89 -7.48 -15.88
C ASP A 130 -6.15 -8.58 -15.10
N LEU A 131 -5.25 -8.21 -14.19
CA LEU A 131 -4.39 -9.09 -13.38
C LEU A 131 -3.49 -10.04 -14.19
N THR A 132 -3.27 -9.77 -15.48
CA THR A 132 -2.42 -10.63 -16.34
C THR A 132 -0.92 -10.41 -16.13
N GLY A 133 -0.54 -9.43 -15.32
CA GLY A 133 0.84 -9.11 -15.01
C GLY A 133 0.97 -7.73 -14.39
N TYR A 134 2.14 -7.11 -14.61
CA TYR A 134 2.49 -5.82 -14.03
C TYR A 134 2.67 -4.77 -15.12
N GLU A 135 2.57 -3.50 -14.72
CA GLU A 135 2.85 -2.34 -15.56
C GLU A 135 3.54 -1.22 -14.76
N PRO A 136 4.37 -0.39 -15.41
CA PRO A 136 4.97 0.78 -14.77
C PRO A 136 3.93 1.82 -14.31
N ALA A 137 4.21 2.50 -13.21
CA ALA A 137 3.41 3.61 -12.69
C ALA A 137 4.28 4.82 -12.29
N LEU A 138 4.70 4.92 -11.03
CA LEU A 138 5.71 5.92 -10.60
C LEU A 138 7.08 5.65 -11.25
N ALA A 139 7.39 4.40 -11.58
CA ALA A 139 8.45 4.07 -12.51
C ALA A 139 7.97 4.26 -13.96
N GLU A 140 8.90 4.66 -14.83
CA GLU A 140 8.69 4.71 -16.28
C GLU A 140 8.94 3.34 -16.93
N ALA A 141 9.94 2.60 -16.44
CA ALA A 141 10.30 1.28 -16.94
C ALA A 141 11.07 0.47 -15.89
N TYR A 142 11.17 -0.84 -16.10
CA TYR A 142 12.05 -1.72 -15.36
C TYR A 142 12.51 -2.90 -16.25
N GLU A 143 13.65 -3.48 -15.92
CA GLU A 143 14.29 -4.56 -16.68
C GLU A 143 15.11 -5.46 -15.75
N TRP A 144 15.44 -6.66 -16.22
CA TRP A 144 16.34 -7.59 -15.54
C TRP A 144 17.52 -7.92 -16.43
N SER A 145 18.65 -8.29 -15.83
CA SER A 145 19.72 -9.00 -16.55
C SER A 145 19.26 -10.40 -16.97
N ASP A 146 19.92 -10.98 -17.98
CA ASP A 146 19.63 -12.33 -18.48
C ASP A 146 19.65 -13.42 -17.38
N ASP A 147 20.53 -13.26 -16.39
CA ASP A 147 20.66 -14.17 -15.24
C ASP A 147 19.67 -13.86 -14.10
N GLY A 148 18.92 -12.77 -14.19
CA GLY A 148 17.97 -12.30 -13.19
C GLY A 148 18.59 -11.78 -11.90
N LEU A 149 19.91 -11.64 -11.83
CA LEU A 149 20.62 -11.20 -10.62
C LEU A 149 20.69 -9.68 -10.49
N THR A 150 20.37 -8.97 -11.57
CA THR A 150 20.23 -7.52 -11.61
C THR A 150 18.79 -7.14 -11.97
N PHE A 151 18.18 -6.24 -11.20
CA PHE A 151 16.91 -5.60 -11.52
C PHE A 151 17.12 -4.09 -11.57
N THR A 152 16.83 -3.48 -12.72
CA THR A 152 16.98 -2.03 -12.92
C THR A 152 15.60 -1.41 -13.00
N MET A 153 15.37 -0.35 -12.23
CA MET A 153 14.14 0.44 -12.27
C MET A 153 14.46 1.89 -12.63
N HIS A 154 13.68 2.43 -13.57
CA HIS A 154 13.80 3.79 -14.07
C HIS A 154 12.61 4.61 -13.56
N LEU A 155 12.86 5.60 -12.71
CA LEU A 155 11.86 6.52 -12.18
C LEU A 155 11.38 7.48 -13.26
N ARG A 156 10.10 7.86 -13.18
CA ARG A 156 9.51 8.85 -14.08
C ARG A 156 10.10 10.24 -13.79
N LYS A 157 10.66 10.89 -14.82
CA LYS A 157 11.31 12.20 -14.69
C LYS A 157 10.31 13.31 -14.42
N GLY A 158 10.69 14.28 -13.60
CA GLY A 158 9.85 15.45 -13.29
C GLY A 158 8.67 15.18 -12.35
N VAL A 159 8.59 13.99 -11.74
CA VAL A 159 7.69 13.77 -10.60
C VAL A 159 8.16 14.63 -9.42
N ARG A 160 7.20 15.17 -8.67
CA ARG A 160 7.44 16.00 -7.49
C ARG A 160 6.63 15.47 -6.31
N TRP A 161 7.18 15.67 -5.12
CA TRP A 161 6.46 15.55 -3.87
C TRP A 161 5.34 16.60 -3.77
N SER A 162 4.39 16.41 -2.86
CA SER A 162 3.24 17.31 -2.70
C SER A 162 3.58 18.74 -2.27
N ASP A 163 4.79 18.97 -1.79
CA ASP A 163 5.34 20.29 -1.48
C ASP A 163 6.13 20.92 -2.66
N GLY A 164 6.21 20.22 -3.80
CA GLY A 164 6.86 20.67 -5.02
C GLY A 164 8.32 20.26 -5.17
N GLU A 165 8.93 19.66 -4.14
CA GLU A 165 10.32 19.18 -4.21
C GLU A 165 10.44 18.01 -5.20
N PRO A 166 11.57 17.88 -5.94
CA PRO A 166 11.76 16.80 -6.90
C PRO A 166 11.74 15.42 -6.24
N TYR A 167 11.06 14.46 -6.86
CA TYR A 167 11.13 13.05 -6.49
C TYR A 167 12.23 12.35 -7.31
N THR A 168 13.27 11.83 -6.64
CA THR A 168 14.47 11.27 -7.29
C THR A 168 15.01 10.05 -6.57
N THR A 169 16.08 9.45 -7.09
CA THR A 169 16.82 8.37 -6.43
C THR A 169 17.40 8.76 -5.08
N GLU A 170 17.56 10.05 -4.75
CA GLU A 170 18.00 10.49 -3.42
C GLU A 170 17.01 10.10 -2.31
N ASP A 171 15.71 10.05 -2.60
CA ASP A 171 14.68 9.59 -1.66
C ASP A 171 14.81 8.08 -1.39
N TRP A 172 15.06 7.32 -2.46
CA TRP A 172 15.29 5.88 -2.39
C TRP A 172 16.60 5.54 -1.69
N LYS A 173 17.65 6.32 -1.94
CA LYS A 173 18.94 6.20 -1.28
C LYS A 173 18.83 6.49 0.20
N PHE A 174 18.12 7.56 0.58
CA PHE A 174 17.83 7.85 1.98
C PHE A 174 17.05 6.70 2.65
N TRP A 175 15.98 6.22 2.02
CA TRP A 175 15.25 5.07 2.52
C TRP A 175 16.17 3.85 2.69
N TRP A 176 16.99 3.52 1.70
CA TRP A 176 17.80 2.30 1.73
C TRP A 176 18.96 2.39 2.73
N GLU A 177 19.75 3.45 2.67
CA GLU A 177 20.99 3.59 3.42
C GLU A 177 20.75 4.02 4.88
N ASP A 178 19.79 4.91 5.12
CA ASP A 178 19.63 5.58 6.42
C ASP A 178 18.41 5.12 7.21
N MET A 179 17.40 4.55 6.54
CA MET A 179 16.22 3.99 7.20
C MET A 179 16.30 2.46 7.27
N ALA A 180 16.11 1.76 6.15
CA ALA A 180 15.94 0.31 6.12
C ALA A 180 17.15 -0.48 6.64
N LYS A 181 18.37 -0.03 6.33
CA LYS A 181 19.64 -0.66 6.77
C LYS A 181 20.10 -0.19 8.15
N ASN A 182 19.44 0.81 8.73
CA ASN A 182 19.80 1.36 10.03
C ASN A 182 19.07 0.60 11.14
N GLU A 183 19.81 -0.17 11.94
CA GLU A 183 19.23 -1.02 12.99
C GLU A 183 18.52 -0.24 14.12
N ASP A 184 18.82 1.06 14.25
CA ASP A 184 18.12 1.93 15.20
C ASP A 184 16.69 2.29 14.73
N VAL A 185 16.42 2.22 13.41
CA VAL A 185 15.13 2.52 12.79
C VAL A 185 14.25 1.26 12.79
N LYS A 186 13.74 0.90 13.97
CA LYS A 186 13.09 -0.42 14.19
C LYS A 186 11.78 -0.64 13.42
N TRP A 187 11.09 0.42 13.02
CA TRP A 187 9.82 0.34 12.28
C TRP A 187 10.01 0.26 10.76
N ASN A 188 11.24 0.43 10.25
CA ASN A 188 11.56 0.37 8.82
C ASN A 188 12.81 -0.47 8.61
N THR A 189 12.66 -1.69 8.12
CA THR A 189 13.78 -2.65 8.01
C THR A 189 13.89 -3.17 6.58
N VAL A 190 15.08 -3.66 6.22
CA VAL A 190 15.30 -4.33 4.93
C VAL A 190 14.31 -5.50 4.76
N PRO A 191 13.43 -5.45 3.75
CA PRO A 191 12.46 -6.51 3.49
C PRO A 191 13.12 -7.86 3.25
N GLY A 192 12.43 -8.95 3.59
CA GLY A 192 12.97 -10.31 3.44
C GLY A 192 13.37 -10.66 2.00
N TYR A 193 12.63 -10.17 1.00
CA TYR A 193 12.92 -10.40 -0.42
C TYR A 193 14.09 -9.56 -0.95
N MET A 194 14.61 -8.62 -0.16
CA MET A 194 15.77 -7.76 -0.48
C MET A 194 17.01 -8.21 0.29
N ARG A 195 17.13 -9.51 0.54
CA ARG A 195 18.29 -10.14 1.21
C ARG A 195 18.93 -11.19 0.32
N LYS A 196 20.25 -11.27 0.40
CA LYS A 196 21.10 -12.30 -0.21
C LYS A 196 20.95 -13.63 0.55
N LYS A 197 21.53 -14.71 0.03
CA LYS A 197 21.47 -16.05 0.67
C LYS A 197 22.00 -16.08 2.10
N ASP A 198 23.01 -15.27 2.39
CA ASP A 198 23.63 -15.17 3.72
C ASP A 198 22.84 -14.31 4.71
N GLY A 199 21.71 -13.74 4.28
CA GLY A 199 20.85 -12.87 5.07
C GLY A 199 21.24 -11.39 5.05
N SER A 200 22.38 -11.04 4.46
CA SER A 200 22.78 -9.65 4.28
C SER A 200 21.88 -8.95 3.26
N PRO A 201 21.69 -7.62 3.34
CA PRO A 201 20.95 -6.86 2.34
C PRO A 201 21.54 -7.02 0.93
N ILE A 202 20.69 -6.92 -0.10
CA ILE A 202 21.14 -6.77 -1.49
C ILE A 202 21.98 -5.49 -1.68
N ASP A 203 22.65 -5.35 -2.82
CA ASP A 203 23.27 -4.07 -3.17
C ASP A 203 22.28 -3.25 -4.01
N ILE A 204 22.18 -1.94 -3.71
CA ILE A 204 21.42 -1.00 -4.53
C ILE A 204 22.37 0.11 -4.94
N GLU A 205 22.48 0.32 -6.26
CA GLU A 205 23.26 1.40 -6.85
C GLU A 205 22.31 2.46 -7.44
N PHE A 206 22.73 3.71 -7.36
CA PHE A 206 22.02 4.88 -7.88
C PHE A 206 22.94 5.60 -8.88
N PRO A 207 23.08 5.09 -10.12
CA PRO A 207 24.00 5.66 -11.11
C PRO A 207 23.65 7.10 -11.52
N ASP A 208 22.39 7.50 -11.41
CA ASP A 208 21.91 8.86 -11.68
C ASP A 208 20.64 9.18 -10.87
N GLU A 209 20.04 10.35 -11.12
CA GLU A 209 18.86 10.88 -10.41
C GLU A 209 17.58 10.06 -10.59
N TYR A 210 17.50 9.18 -11.60
CA TYR A 210 16.29 8.48 -11.98
C TYR A 210 16.46 6.97 -12.17
N THR A 211 17.68 6.43 -12.11
CA THR A 211 17.92 5.00 -12.27
C THR A 211 18.39 4.37 -10.95
N MET A 212 17.78 3.26 -10.55
CA MET A 212 18.26 2.42 -9.46
C MET A 212 18.47 0.99 -9.91
N VAL A 213 19.56 0.37 -9.44
CA VAL A 213 20.00 -0.95 -9.86
C VAL A 213 20.15 -1.83 -8.64
N TRP A 214 19.30 -2.86 -8.53
CA TRP A 214 19.32 -3.85 -7.47
C TRP A 214 20.17 -5.04 -7.91
N LYS A 215 21.12 -5.46 -7.07
CA LYS A 215 22.01 -6.60 -7.35
C LYS A 215 21.97 -7.60 -6.21
N SER A 216 21.78 -8.87 -6.54
CA SER A 216 21.65 -9.96 -5.58
C SER A 216 22.40 -11.21 -6.03
N ASP A 217 22.70 -12.11 -5.10
CA ASP A 217 23.15 -13.48 -5.40
C ASP A 217 21.97 -14.45 -5.60
N GLN A 218 20.75 -13.91 -5.58
CA GLN A 218 19.48 -14.59 -5.81
C GLN A 218 18.69 -13.95 -6.96
N PRO A 219 17.94 -14.74 -7.75
CA PRO A 219 17.11 -14.19 -8.81
C PRO A 219 16.07 -13.20 -8.29
N LEU A 220 15.99 -12.04 -8.94
CA LEU A 220 15.11 -10.91 -8.63
C LEU A 220 13.85 -10.86 -9.51
N TRP A 221 13.50 -11.95 -10.20
CA TRP A 221 12.32 -12.04 -11.07
C TRP A 221 11.00 -11.66 -10.38
N ILE A 222 10.93 -11.83 -9.06
CA ILE A 222 9.76 -11.54 -8.24
C ILE A 222 9.66 -10.06 -7.82
N ALA A 223 10.64 -9.22 -8.15
CA ALA A 223 10.65 -7.82 -7.72
C ALA A 223 9.37 -7.04 -8.09
N PRO A 224 8.79 -7.15 -9.31
CA PRO A 224 7.53 -6.50 -9.66
C PRO A 224 6.36 -6.93 -8.79
N TYR A 225 6.30 -8.20 -8.38
CA TYR A 225 5.23 -8.69 -7.49
C TYR A 225 5.25 -7.94 -6.16
N TYR A 226 6.42 -7.78 -5.54
CA TYR A 226 6.53 -7.04 -4.28
C TYR A 226 6.29 -5.55 -4.49
N LEU A 227 6.92 -4.95 -5.50
CA LEU A 227 6.73 -3.53 -5.79
C LEU A 227 5.27 -3.18 -6.11
N ALA A 228 4.51 -4.10 -6.68
CA ALA A 228 3.09 -3.94 -6.97
C ALA A 228 2.16 -3.95 -5.75
N GLN A 229 2.63 -4.35 -4.56
CA GLN A 229 1.80 -4.44 -3.34
C GLN A 229 1.46 -3.08 -2.69
N GLY A 230 1.73 -1.96 -3.38
CA GLY A 230 1.21 -0.65 -3.04
C GLY A 230 1.51 -0.23 -1.61
N PHE A 231 0.48 -0.14 -0.76
CA PHE A 231 0.61 0.32 0.64
C PHE A 231 1.68 -0.45 1.43
N TRP A 232 1.71 -1.78 1.28
CA TRP A 232 2.58 -2.66 2.07
C TRP A 232 4.05 -2.55 1.71
N GLU A 233 4.34 -2.30 0.43
CA GLU A 233 5.69 -2.36 -0.09
C GLU A 233 6.19 -1.02 -0.64
N PHE A 234 5.35 0.01 -0.69
CA PHE A 234 5.75 1.33 -1.15
C PHE A 234 5.32 2.43 -0.18
N ALA A 235 4.02 2.73 -0.09
CA ALA A 235 3.57 3.94 0.61
C ALA A 235 3.95 3.98 2.09
N SER A 236 3.90 2.84 2.80
CA SER A 236 4.35 2.77 4.20
C SER A 236 5.88 2.67 4.32
N PRO A 237 6.56 1.67 3.72
CA PRO A 237 7.99 1.50 3.98
C PRO A 237 8.94 2.36 3.13
N LYS A 238 8.62 2.67 1.86
CA LYS A 238 9.62 3.20 0.90
C LYS A 238 9.39 4.66 0.47
N MET A 239 8.17 5.18 0.63
CA MET A 239 7.87 6.59 0.38
C MET A 239 8.44 7.47 1.51
N LYS A 240 9.74 7.81 1.42
CA LYS A 240 10.48 8.57 2.43
C LYS A 240 11.06 9.86 1.82
N PRO A 241 10.37 11.01 1.95
CA PRO A 241 10.85 12.29 1.43
C PRO A 241 12.12 12.70 2.16
N ALA A 242 13.28 12.56 1.51
CA ALA A 242 14.58 12.73 2.15
C ALA A 242 14.76 14.17 2.67
N HIS A 243 14.33 15.15 1.89
CA HIS A 243 14.41 16.58 2.23
C HIS A 243 13.60 16.94 3.49
N TYR A 244 12.56 16.17 3.80
CA TYR A 244 11.74 16.35 4.99
C TYR A 244 12.28 15.52 6.16
N LEU A 245 12.41 14.20 6.00
CA LEU A 245 12.74 13.29 7.09
C LEU A 245 14.17 13.44 7.63
N LYS A 246 15.13 13.87 6.80
CA LYS A 246 16.50 14.15 7.28
C LYS A 246 16.54 15.20 8.39
N LYS A 247 15.58 16.14 8.44
CA LYS A 247 15.46 17.16 9.51
C LYS A 247 15.20 16.56 10.89
N PHE A 248 14.69 15.34 10.95
CA PHE A 248 14.32 14.63 12.18
C PHE A 248 15.22 13.43 12.47
N HIS A 249 16.16 13.11 11.57
CA HIS A 249 16.97 11.90 11.66
C HIS A 249 18.29 12.16 12.42
N PRO A 250 18.63 11.37 13.47
CA PRO A 250 19.81 11.60 14.31
C PRO A 250 21.17 11.68 13.60
N LYS A 251 21.35 10.95 12.49
CA LYS A 251 22.54 11.05 11.61
C LYS A 251 22.79 12.48 11.08
N TYR A 252 21.74 13.26 10.86
CA TYR A 252 21.80 14.59 10.24
C TYR A 252 21.68 15.72 11.27
N ASP A 253 21.03 15.44 12.40
CA ASP A 253 20.99 16.32 13.56
C ASP A 253 21.02 15.47 14.83
N SER A 254 22.15 15.48 15.53
CA SER A 254 22.37 14.67 16.74
C SER A 254 21.48 15.06 17.93
N THR A 255 20.76 16.18 17.85
CA THR A 255 19.78 16.57 18.88
C THR A 255 18.46 15.81 18.73
N LYS A 256 18.22 15.20 17.56
CA LYS A 256 17.01 14.43 17.27
C LYS A 256 17.11 13.01 17.81
N LYS A 257 15.95 12.37 17.93
CA LYS A 257 15.81 10.99 18.39
C LYS A 257 14.98 10.20 17.40
N TYR A 258 15.24 8.89 17.31
CA TYR A 258 14.50 8.02 16.39
C TYR A 258 13.02 7.95 16.72
N GLU A 259 12.61 8.09 17.98
CA GLU A 259 11.19 8.15 18.36
C GLU A 259 10.48 9.39 17.80
N ASP A 260 11.21 10.50 17.59
CA ASP A 260 10.62 11.70 16.98
C ASP A 260 10.54 11.55 15.46
N LEU A 261 11.54 10.90 14.84
CA LEU A 261 11.48 10.50 13.44
C LEU A 261 10.30 9.56 13.17
N GLU A 262 10.08 8.54 14.01
CA GLU A 262 8.96 7.59 13.88
C GLU A 262 7.60 8.28 13.95
N LYS A 263 7.46 9.30 14.81
CA LYS A 263 6.20 10.06 14.92
C LYS A 263 5.90 10.85 13.65
N VAL A 264 6.91 11.50 13.07
CA VAL A 264 6.70 12.29 11.84
C VAL A 264 6.61 11.41 10.61
N ASP A 265 7.15 10.20 10.63
CA ASP A 265 7.10 9.20 9.55
C ASP A 265 5.74 8.47 9.44
N LYS A 266 4.65 9.23 9.59
CA LYS A 266 3.27 8.75 9.56
C LYS A 266 2.42 9.59 8.60
N TYR A 267 2.71 9.45 7.31
CA TYR A 267 2.11 10.27 6.25
C TYR A 267 0.57 10.34 6.27
N TYR A 268 -0.09 9.27 6.76
CA TYR A 268 -1.54 9.16 6.84
C TYR A 268 -2.19 10.09 7.89
N MET A 269 -1.41 10.58 8.86
CA MET A 269 -1.87 11.45 9.94
C MET A 269 -0.94 12.64 10.21
N ASN A 270 0.01 12.92 9.32
CA ASN A 270 0.94 14.04 9.44
C ASN A 270 0.69 15.03 8.30
N PRO A 271 0.06 16.19 8.56
CA PRO A 271 -0.20 17.22 7.55
C PRO A 271 1.06 17.80 6.88
N ASP A 272 2.20 17.74 7.56
CA ASP A 272 3.45 18.30 7.05
C ASP A 272 4.25 17.30 6.21
N PHE A 273 3.80 16.04 6.10
CA PHE A 273 4.53 14.98 5.40
C PHE A 273 4.31 15.08 3.88
N PRO A 274 5.36 15.32 3.06
CA PRO A 274 5.21 15.35 1.61
C PRO A 274 4.91 13.95 1.05
N THR A 275 3.98 13.82 0.10
CA THR A 275 3.67 12.54 -0.55
C THR A 275 3.76 12.63 -2.07
N VAL A 276 3.96 11.48 -2.73
CA VAL A 276 3.80 11.32 -4.20
C VAL A 276 2.45 10.69 -4.57
N LEU A 277 1.59 10.45 -3.58
CA LEU A 277 0.27 9.85 -3.75
C LEU A 277 -0.74 10.87 -4.27
N SER A 278 -1.94 10.41 -4.66
CA SER A 278 -3.01 11.30 -5.15
C SER A 278 -3.58 12.22 -4.07
N TYR A 279 -3.42 11.84 -2.80
CA TYR A 279 -3.85 12.62 -1.63
C TYR A 279 -2.75 12.63 -0.56
N HIS A 280 -2.79 13.63 0.31
CA HIS A 280 -1.99 13.71 1.52
C HIS A 280 -2.82 14.18 2.71
N CYS A 281 -2.38 13.91 3.94
CA CYS A 281 -3.05 14.45 5.11
C CYS A 281 -2.97 15.98 5.09
N VAL A 282 -4.08 16.66 5.37
CA VAL A 282 -4.13 18.13 5.52
C VAL A 282 -4.70 18.55 6.87
N GLU A 283 -5.43 17.66 7.53
CA GLU A 283 -6.03 17.93 8.83
C GLU A 283 -6.22 16.63 9.62
N VAL A 284 -5.97 16.70 10.92
CA VAL A 284 -6.32 15.67 11.90
C VAL A 284 -7.12 16.33 13.01
N SER A 285 -8.27 15.77 13.35
CA SER A 285 -9.09 16.30 14.44
C SER A 285 -8.38 16.18 15.79
N GLN A 286 -8.68 17.08 16.72
CA GLN A 286 -8.05 17.10 18.05
C GLN A 286 -8.27 15.81 18.85
N ASP A 287 -9.39 15.13 18.64
CA ASP A 287 -9.70 13.84 19.29
C ASP A 287 -9.11 12.63 18.53
N GLY A 288 -8.43 12.87 17.40
CA GLY A 288 -7.82 11.84 16.56
C GLY A 288 -8.83 10.93 15.85
N LYS A 289 -10.14 11.27 15.86
CA LYS A 289 -11.20 10.44 15.27
C LYS A 289 -11.53 10.79 13.83
N ARG A 290 -10.86 11.78 13.24
CA ARG A 290 -11.12 12.19 11.87
C ARG A 290 -9.86 12.68 11.20
N TYR A 291 -9.58 12.13 10.02
CA TYR A 291 -8.52 12.60 9.13
C TYR A 291 -9.14 13.20 7.89
N LYS A 292 -8.62 14.35 7.45
CA LYS A 292 -8.95 14.93 6.16
C LYS A 292 -7.72 14.85 5.29
N TRP A 293 -7.86 14.21 4.14
CA TRP A 293 -6.81 14.17 3.12
C TRP A 293 -7.21 15.04 1.95
N GLY A 294 -6.32 15.92 1.52
CA GLY A 294 -6.50 16.81 0.37
C GLY A 294 -5.80 16.25 -0.86
N ARG A 295 -6.28 16.60 -2.05
CA ARG A 295 -5.63 16.27 -3.31
C ARG A 295 -4.19 16.77 -3.32
N ASN A 296 -3.29 15.96 -3.87
CA ASN A 296 -1.91 16.38 -4.09
C ASN A 296 -1.82 17.31 -5.32
N PRO A 297 -1.44 18.59 -5.16
CA PRO A 297 -1.31 19.49 -6.30
C PRO A 297 -0.19 19.08 -7.27
N TYR A 298 0.82 18.33 -6.85
CA TYR A 298 1.90 17.88 -7.74
C TYR A 298 1.68 16.45 -8.27
N TYR A 299 0.45 15.94 -8.22
CA TYR A 299 0.17 14.59 -8.67
C TYR A 299 0.46 14.42 -10.17
N TYR A 300 1.16 13.33 -10.49
CA TYR A 300 1.84 13.11 -11.78
C TYR A 300 0.96 12.45 -12.86
N ARG A 301 -0.31 12.17 -12.54
CA ARG A 301 -1.24 11.47 -13.45
C ARG A 301 -2.26 12.43 -14.04
N VAL A 302 -2.63 12.16 -15.28
CA VAL A 302 -3.71 12.83 -16.00
C VAL A 302 -4.69 11.80 -16.55
N ASP A 303 -5.91 12.20 -16.86
CA ASP A 303 -6.82 11.38 -17.66
C ASP A 303 -6.54 11.51 -19.18
N THR A 304 -7.39 10.88 -19.99
CA THR A 304 -7.31 10.93 -21.46
C THR A 304 -7.66 12.29 -22.08
N GLU A 305 -8.15 13.26 -21.31
CA GLU A 305 -8.45 14.63 -21.73
C GLU A 305 -7.49 15.68 -21.14
N GLY A 306 -6.43 15.24 -20.45
CA GLY A 306 -5.45 16.11 -19.81
C GLY A 306 -5.90 16.72 -18.49
N ASN A 307 -6.98 16.22 -17.87
CA ASN A 307 -7.36 16.60 -16.50
C ASN A 307 -6.35 16.01 -15.50
N GLN A 308 -5.64 16.86 -14.76
CA GLN A 308 -4.79 16.44 -13.64
C GLN A 308 -5.65 15.72 -12.59
N LEU A 309 -5.29 14.49 -12.27
CA LEU A 309 -5.99 13.69 -11.26
C LEU A 309 -5.56 14.09 -9.84
N PRO A 310 -6.32 13.70 -8.79
CA PRO A 310 -7.62 13.03 -8.80
C PRO A 310 -8.80 13.94 -9.22
N TYR A 311 -10.00 13.41 -9.42
CA TYR A 311 -11.18 14.27 -9.63
C TYR A 311 -11.69 14.88 -8.32
N ILE A 312 -11.74 14.08 -7.27
CA ILE A 312 -12.27 14.46 -5.95
C ILE A 312 -11.21 15.29 -5.21
N ASP A 313 -11.66 16.32 -4.50
CA ASP A 313 -10.78 17.29 -3.85
C ASP A 313 -10.30 16.82 -2.48
N TYR A 314 -11.20 16.17 -1.73
CA TYR A 314 -10.92 15.71 -0.38
C TYR A 314 -11.39 14.28 -0.13
N ILE A 315 -10.67 13.57 0.73
CA ILE A 315 -11.15 12.38 1.41
C ILE A 315 -11.35 12.73 2.89
N ASP A 316 -12.53 12.44 3.40
CA ASP A 316 -12.93 12.67 4.78
C ASP A 316 -13.12 11.33 5.48
N ILE A 317 -12.21 11.01 6.40
CA ILE A 317 -12.08 9.69 7.02
C ILE A 317 -12.52 9.78 8.47
N GLU A 318 -13.60 9.10 8.80
CA GLU A 318 -14.03 8.90 10.18
C GLU A 318 -13.43 7.62 10.77
N ILE A 319 -12.89 7.71 11.98
CA ILE A 319 -12.33 6.60 12.74
C ILE A 319 -13.31 6.23 13.86
N VAL A 320 -13.92 5.06 13.71
CA VAL A 320 -14.83 4.48 14.72
C VAL A 320 -14.08 3.52 15.62
N GLU A 321 -14.70 3.17 16.76
CA GLU A 321 -14.06 2.44 17.86
C GLU A 321 -13.66 1.01 17.48
N ASP A 322 -14.51 0.32 16.72
CA ASP A 322 -14.28 -1.06 16.33
C ASP A 322 -14.96 -1.41 15.00
N GLU A 323 -14.68 -2.62 14.52
CA GLU A 323 -15.20 -3.15 13.26
C GLU A 323 -16.74 -3.22 13.25
N GLN A 324 -17.39 -3.55 14.37
CA GLN A 324 -18.84 -3.67 14.46
C GLN A 324 -19.52 -2.30 14.36
N ALA A 325 -18.94 -1.29 15.01
CA ALA A 325 -19.37 0.10 14.86
C ALA A 325 -19.25 0.56 13.40
N ARG A 326 -18.20 0.14 12.68
CA ARG A 326 -18.05 0.47 11.26
C ARG A 326 -19.10 -0.22 10.40
N ILE A 327 -19.34 -1.52 10.60
CA ILE A 327 -20.35 -2.29 9.87
C ILE A 327 -21.72 -1.62 9.99
N LEU A 328 -22.10 -1.20 11.21
CA LEU A 328 -23.32 -0.44 11.44
C LEU A 328 -23.28 0.95 10.79
N ALA A 329 -22.15 1.65 10.85
CA ALA A 329 -22.04 2.99 10.30
C ALA A 329 -22.19 2.99 8.77
N ILE A 330 -21.69 1.97 8.07
CA ILE A 330 -21.82 1.83 6.61
C ILE A 330 -23.30 1.79 6.19
N THR A 331 -24.17 1.13 6.96
CA THR A 331 -25.60 1.01 6.60
C THR A 331 -26.41 2.29 6.83
N SER A 332 -25.79 3.37 7.31
CA SER A 332 -26.47 4.66 7.51
C SER A 332 -26.64 5.50 6.24
N GLY A 333 -25.95 5.16 5.14
CA GLY A 333 -25.93 5.98 3.91
C GLY A 333 -25.10 7.26 4.03
N LYS A 334 -24.36 7.44 5.13
CA LYS A 334 -23.54 8.63 5.42
C LYS A 334 -22.25 8.71 4.58
N TYR A 335 -21.72 7.56 4.15
CA TYR A 335 -20.42 7.43 3.49
C TYR A 335 -20.58 7.12 2.01
N ASP A 336 -19.70 7.67 1.18
CA ASP A 336 -19.75 7.57 -0.27
C ASP A 336 -19.14 6.26 -0.80
N ILE A 337 -18.16 5.71 -0.07
CA ILE A 337 -17.54 4.42 -0.37
C ILE A 337 -17.08 3.72 0.90
N SER A 338 -17.07 2.40 0.87
CA SER A 338 -16.42 1.58 1.90
C SER A 338 -15.67 0.42 1.26
N PHE A 339 -14.35 0.39 1.45
CA PHE A 339 -13.50 -0.71 1.03
C PHE A 339 -13.12 -1.58 2.22
N ARG A 340 -13.20 -2.92 2.06
CA ARG A 340 -13.19 -3.88 3.18
C ARG A 340 -14.25 -3.54 4.21
N GLY A 341 -15.51 -3.40 3.78
CA GLY A 341 -16.61 -2.90 4.60
C GLY A 341 -16.94 -3.76 5.82
N GLY A 342 -16.88 -5.09 5.68
CA GLY A 342 -16.88 -6.06 6.77
C GLY A 342 -15.75 -7.07 6.57
N GLY A 343 -15.30 -7.71 7.65
CA GLY A 343 -14.27 -8.74 7.62
C GLY A 343 -14.79 -10.12 7.19
N SER A 344 -16.12 -10.29 7.07
CA SER A 344 -16.74 -11.58 6.76
C SER A 344 -17.72 -11.50 5.59
N PRO A 345 -17.73 -12.51 4.70
CA PRO A 345 -18.82 -12.68 3.73
C PRO A 345 -20.21 -12.78 4.39
N ASN A 346 -20.28 -13.13 5.68
CA ASN A 346 -21.54 -13.20 6.43
C ASN A 346 -22.17 -11.82 6.68
N ASP A 347 -21.43 -10.73 6.47
CA ASP A 347 -21.95 -9.36 6.60
C ASP A 347 -22.72 -8.92 5.34
N LEU A 348 -22.57 -9.63 4.22
CA LEU A 348 -23.20 -9.27 2.94
C LEU A 348 -24.73 -9.20 3.00
N PRO A 349 -25.47 -10.16 3.60
CA PRO A 349 -26.92 -10.05 3.73
C PRO A 349 -27.35 -8.80 4.50
N PHE A 350 -26.62 -8.44 5.57
CA PHE A 350 -26.91 -7.25 6.35
C PHE A 350 -26.72 -5.96 5.53
N PHE A 351 -25.66 -5.89 4.72
CA PHE A 351 -25.47 -4.76 3.81
C PHE A 351 -26.54 -4.73 2.71
N ASP A 352 -26.92 -5.87 2.15
CA ASP A 352 -27.93 -5.94 1.08
C ASP A 352 -29.31 -5.49 1.57
N GLU A 353 -29.74 -6.00 2.73
CA GLU A 353 -31.03 -5.64 3.36
C GLU A 353 -31.18 -4.14 3.67
N ASN A 354 -30.07 -3.42 3.83
CA ASN A 354 -30.06 -1.98 4.13
C ASN A 354 -29.77 -1.09 2.91
N ALA A 355 -29.37 -1.65 1.78
CA ALA A 355 -28.87 -0.90 0.62
C ALA A 355 -29.89 0.12 0.08
N ASP A 356 -31.12 -0.33 -0.19
CA ASP A 356 -32.18 0.53 -0.73
C ASP A 356 -32.56 1.66 0.24
N LYS A 357 -32.68 1.33 1.53
CA LYS A 357 -33.05 2.30 2.57
C LYS A 357 -31.98 3.37 2.77
N ALA A 358 -30.71 2.99 2.65
CA ALA A 358 -29.56 3.85 2.86
C ALA A 358 -29.06 4.53 1.57
N GLY A 359 -29.56 4.12 0.40
CA GLY A 359 -29.23 4.72 -0.89
C GLY A 359 -27.84 4.36 -1.41
N TYR A 360 -27.30 3.20 -1.07
CA TYR A 360 -26.05 2.68 -1.63
C TYR A 360 -26.29 1.40 -2.44
N ARG A 361 -25.25 0.96 -3.17
CA ARG A 361 -25.23 -0.33 -3.86
C ARG A 361 -24.01 -1.14 -3.45
N LEU A 362 -24.15 -2.46 -3.45
CA LEU A 362 -23.02 -3.37 -3.36
C LEU A 362 -22.38 -3.51 -4.76
N LEU A 363 -21.06 -3.40 -4.84
CA LEU A 363 -20.33 -3.62 -6.09
C LEU A 363 -19.98 -5.11 -6.20
N GLU A 364 -20.71 -5.81 -7.05
CA GLU A 364 -20.46 -7.23 -7.32
C GLU A 364 -19.17 -7.45 -8.12
N GLY A 365 -18.55 -8.63 -7.93
CA GLY A 365 -17.40 -9.05 -8.73
C GLY A 365 -16.11 -8.25 -8.49
N TRP A 366 -16.08 -7.40 -7.47
CA TRP A 366 -14.86 -6.71 -7.07
C TRP A 366 -13.89 -7.72 -6.45
N MET A 367 -12.93 -8.18 -7.26
CA MET A 367 -11.89 -9.07 -6.79
C MET A 367 -11.02 -8.31 -5.79
N ASN A 368 -10.85 -8.86 -4.60
CA ASN A 368 -9.98 -8.29 -3.57
C ASN A 368 -8.52 -8.35 -4.02
N GLY A 369 -8.08 -7.30 -4.72
CA GLY A 369 -6.68 -7.02 -5.01
C GLY A 369 -6.00 -6.46 -3.77
N ALA A 370 -5.85 -7.25 -2.71
CA ALA A 370 -5.10 -6.81 -1.54
C ALA A 370 -3.65 -6.49 -1.96
N GLY A 371 -3.37 -5.21 -2.24
CA GLY A 371 -2.11 -4.81 -2.87
C GLY A 371 -2.09 -4.99 -4.40
N ALA A 372 -3.23 -4.86 -5.08
CA ALA A 372 -3.31 -4.78 -6.54
C ALA A 372 -4.12 -3.58 -7.03
#